data_AF-K2JCU4-F1
#
_entry.id   AF-K2JCU4-F1
#
_cell.length_a   1.000
_cell.length_b   1.000
_cell.length_c   1.000
_cell.angle_alpha   90.00
_cell.angle_beta   90.00
_cell.angle_gamma   90.00
#
_symmetry.space_group_name_H-M   'P 1'
#
loop_
_entity.id
_entity.type
_entity.pdbx_description
1 polymer ?
#
loop_
_entity_poly.entity_id
_entity_poly.type
_entity_poly.pdbx_seq_one_letter_code
_entity_poly.pdbx_strand_id
1 'polypeptide(L)' 'MSTEKNVANLNQFRKAKARADRRALADENAVKFGRSKAQKALEQAQTAKAKALLDAHKKDDR' A
#
# COMPACT_ATOMS: atom_id res chain seq x y z
N MET A 1 -37.73 -15.49 25.96
CA MET A 1 -36.55 -16.04 25.27
C MET A 1 -37.00 -16.56 23.91
N SER A 2 -36.55 -15.94 22.82
CA SER A 2 -36.66 -16.56 21.48
C SER A 2 -35.40 -16.28 20.69
N THR A 3 -34.75 -17.38 20.40
CA THR A 3 -33.50 -17.62 19.71
C THR A 3 -33.53 -17.28 18.23
N GLU A 4 -32.38 -16.82 17.77
CA GLU A 4 -31.74 -17.20 16.50
C GLU A 4 -32.51 -16.96 15.20
N LYS A 5 -32.23 -15.79 14.61
CA LYS A 5 -31.85 -15.79 13.20
C LYS A 5 -30.41 -15.31 13.11
N ASN A 6 -29.48 -16.26 13.20
CA ASN A 6 -28.11 -16.08 12.70
C ASN A 6 -28.18 -15.92 11.16
N VAL A 7 -28.72 -14.78 10.70
CA VAL A 7 -28.60 -14.38 9.30
C VAL A 7 -27.14 -14.01 9.13
N ALA A 8 -26.31 -15.00 8.80
CA ALA A 8 -24.92 -14.77 8.46
C ALA A 8 -24.91 -13.69 7.37
N ASN A 9 -24.34 -12.53 7.67
CA ASN A 9 -24.36 -11.41 6.75
C ASN A 9 -23.42 -11.74 5.58
N LEU A 10 -23.98 -12.32 4.52
CA LEU A 10 -23.25 -12.71 3.31
C LEU A 10 -22.46 -11.54 2.72
N ASN A 11 -22.90 -10.29 2.92
CA ASN A 11 -22.17 -9.12 2.45
C ASN A 11 -20.89 -8.89 3.27
N GLN A 12 -20.91 -9.13 4.58
CA GLN A 12 -19.69 -9.08 5.40
C GLN A 12 -18.72 -10.19 5.01
N PHE A 13 -19.22 -11.40 4.74
CA PHE A 13 -18.40 -12.52 4.28
C PHE A 13 -17.76 -12.23 2.91
N ARG A 14 -18.54 -11.74 1.93
CA ARG A 14 -18.02 -11.31 0.62
C ARG A 14 -16.96 -10.21 0.76
N LYS A 15 -17.22 -9.23 1.63
CA LYS A 15 -16.25 -8.15 1.92
C LYS A 15 -14.98 -8.69 2.59
N ALA A 16 -15.10 -9.66 3.50
CA ALA A 16 -13.95 -10.29 4.13
C ALA A 16 -13.11 -11.07 3.13
N LYS A 17 -13.75 -11.88 2.26
CA LYS A 17 -13.09 -12.59 1.17
C LYS A 17 -12.38 -11.64 0.22
N ALA A 18 -13.06 -10.59 -0.25
CA ALA A 18 -12.46 -9.59 -1.13
C ALA A 18 -11.26 -8.86 -0.47
N ARG A 19 -11.29 -8.63 0.85
CA ARG A 19 -10.13 -8.07 1.56
C ARG A 19 -8.98 -9.07 1.67
N ALA A 20 -9.27 -10.36 1.90
CA ALA A 20 -8.26 -11.41 1.95
C ALA A 20 -7.58 -11.60 0.59
N ASP A 21 -8.35 -11.68 -0.48
CA ASP A 21 -7.84 -11.81 -1.86
C ASP A 21 -6.95 -10.61 -2.22
N ARG A 22 -7.36 -9.39 -1.84
CA ARG A 22 -6.54 -8.18 -2.04
C ARG A 22 -5.23 -8.19 -1.24
N ARG A 23 -5.19 -8.80 -0.06
CA ARG A 23 -3.97 -8.96 0.74
C ARG A 23 -3.04 -9.98 0.09
N ALA A 24 -3.55 -11.14 -0.29
CA ALA A 24 -2.78 -12.17 -0.99
C ALA A 24 -2.15 -11.63 -2.29
N LEU A 25 -2.93 -10.89 -3.09
CA LEU A 25 -2.40 -10.22 -4.29
C LEU A 25 -1.34 -9.16 -3.95
N ALA A 26 -1.49 -8.44 -2.84
CA ALA A 26 -0.48 -7.47 -2.41
C ALA A 26 0.82 -8.15 -1.98
N ASP A 27 0.72 -9.29 -1.28
CA ASP A 27 1.86 -10.09 -0.85
C ASP A 27 2.57 -10.73 -2.05
N GLU A 28 1.81 -11.31 -2.98
CA GLU A 28 2.35 -11.81 -4.26
C GLU A 28 3.04 -10.71 -5.06
N ASN A 29 2.46 -9.50 -5.12
CA ASN A 29 3.10 -8.37 -5.79
C ASN A 29 4.34 -7.88 -5.04
N ALA A 30 4.37 -7.97 -3.71
CA ALA A 30 5.55 -7.65 -2.92
C ALA A 30 6.69 -8.64 -3.19
N VAL A 31 6.38 -9.93 -3.33
CA VAL A 31 7.35 -10.97 -3.70
C VAL A 31 7.79 -10.82 -5.15
N LYS A 32 6.85 -10.66 -6.10
CA LYS A 32 7.12 -10.58 -7.55
C LYS A 32 7.88 -9.33 -7.96
N PHE A 33 7.58 -8.19 -7.35
CA PHE A 33 8.15 -6.91 -7.74
C PHE A 33 9.18 -6.36 -6.73
N GLY A 34 9.43 -7.08 -5.63
CA GLY A 34 10.46 -6.79 -4.63
C GLY A 34 10.30 -5.48 -3.84
N ARG A 35 9.37 -4.60 -4.25
CA ARG A 35 9.09 -3.31 -3.60
C ARG A 35 7.59 -3.09 -3.47
N SER A 36 7.13 -2.98 -2.23
CA SER A 36 5.76 -2.60 -1.91
C SER A 36 5.48 -1.14 -2.31
N LYS A 37 4.20 -0.77 -2.44
CA LYS A 37 3.81 0.63 -2.71
C LYS A 37 4.36 1.60 -1.67
N ALA A 38 4.40 1.19 -0.40
CA ALA A 38 4.94 2.01 0.69
C ALA A 38 6.45 2.22 0.53
N GLN A 39 7.20 1.18 0.15
CA GLN A 39 8.63 1.29 -0.13
C GLN A 39 8.92 2.19 -1.34
N LYS A 40 8.13 2.06 -2.42
CA LYS A 40 8.24 2.95 -3.59
C LYS A 40 7.98 4.41 -3.21
N ALA A 41 6.96 4.69 -2.41
CA ALA A 41 6.66 6.04 -1.94
C ALA A 41 7.80 6.62 -1.07
N LEU A 42 8.40 5.79 -0.22
CA LEU A 42 9.52 6.18 0.63
C LEU A 42 10.79 6.46 -0.19
N GLU A 43 11.12 5.60 -1.16
CA GLU A 43 12.22 5.85 -2.12
C GLU A 43 11.98 7.12 -2.93
N GLN A 44 10.76 7.35 -3.41
CA GLN A 44 10.40 8.57 -4.15
C GLN A 44 10.57 9.83 -3.29
N ALA A 45 10.15 9.78 -2.02
CA ALA A 45 10.35 10.89 -1.09
C ALA A 45 11.84 11.14 -0.81
N GLN A 46 12.63 10.07 -0.62
CA GLN A 46 14.08 10.18 -0.39
C GLN A 46 14.81 10.75 -1.61
N THR A 47 14.50 10.26 -2.81
CA THR A 47 15.06 10.76 -4.07
C THR A 47 14.67 12.20 -4.35
N ALA A 48 13.42 12.60 -4.09
CA ALA A 48 12.99 13.98 -4.20
C ALA A 48 13.73 14.90 -3.22
N LYS A 49 13.92 14.46 -1.97
CA LYS A 49 14.71 15.20 -0.98
C LYS A 49 16.18 15.33 -1.39
N ALA A 50 16.78 14.24 -1.86
CA ALA A 50 18.15 14.25 -2.36
C ALA A 50 18.30 15.21 -3.55
N LYS A 51 17.36 15.19 -4.49
CA LYS A 51 17.33 16.10 -5.64
C LYS A 51 17.20 17.56 -5.20
N ALA A 52 16.28 17.86 -4.28
CA ALA A 52 16.11 19.21 -3.74
C ALA A 52 17.36 19.73 -3.02
N LEU A 53 18.05 18.86 -2.27
CA LEU A 53 19.33 19.21 -1.64
C LEU A 53 20.41 19.48 -2.70
N LEU A 54 20.54 18.62 -3.71
CA LEU A 54 21.49 18.83 -4.80
C LEU A 54 21.19 20.11 -5.57
N ASP A 55 19.93 20.40 -5.85
CA ASP A 55 19.52 21.62 -6.54
C ASP A 55 19.73 22.86 -5.66
N ALA A 56 19.59 22.77 -4.34
CA ALA A 56 19.94 23.86 -3.42
C ALA A 56 21.46 24.08 -3.30
N HIS A 57 22.25 23.02 -3.46
CA HIS A 57 23.71 23.07 -3.42
C HIS A 57 24.33 23.43 -4.78
N LYS A 58 23.59 23.30 -5.88
CA LYS A 58 23.96 23.91 -7.15
C LYS A 58 23.89 25.41 -6.96
N LYS A 59 25.07 26.02 -6.76
CA LYS A 59 25.24 27.42 -7.06
C LYS A 59 24.98 27.54 -8.56
N ASP A 60 24.07 28.43 -8.92
CA ASP A 60 23.92 28.91 -10.28
C ASP A 60 25.31 29.46 -10.64
N ASP A 61 26.11 28.65 -11.34
CA ASP A 61 27.41 29.05 -11.86
C ASP A 61 27.13 30.17 -12.87
N ARG A 62 27.29 31.42 -12.41
CA ARG A 62 27.42 32.59 -13.29
C ARG A 62 28.71 32.50 -14.08
#